data_AF-A0A529HS32-F1
#
_entry.id   AF-A0A529HS32-F1
#
_cell.length_a   1.000
_cell.length_b   1.000
_cell.length_c   1.000
_cell.angle_alpha   90.00
_cell.angle_beta   90.00
_cell.angle_gamma   90.00
#
_symmetry.space_group_name_H-M   'P 1'
#
loop_
_entity.id
_entity.type
_entity.pdbx_description
1 polymer ?
#
loop_
_entity_poly.entity_id
_entity_poly.type
_entity_poly.pdbx_seq_one_letter_code
_entity_poly.pdbx_strand_id
1 'polypeptide(L)'
;MRTDTGHVFKLEDYRPSDYLIPRTSLDFRLSPDATRVTAVLTVERRQGVAASTQLALDGDGLKLLSVAIDGQVLPEADYQATPDQLIIPTPPAARRFELRLETEIAPSSNEALMGLYRSNNVYCTQCEAEGFRRITYFLDRPDVLSVYT
;
A
#
# COMPACT_ATOMS: atom_id res chain seq x y z
N MET A 1 -19.73 4.08 16.49
CA MET A 1 -20.42 3.25 15.48
C MET A 1 -20.00 3.80 14.12
N ARG A 2 -19.18 3.11 13.32
CA ARG A 2 -18.92 3.55 11.93
C ARG A 2 -20.25 3.43 11.20
N THR A 3 -20.81 4.55 10.77
CA THR A 3 -22.09 4.68 10.04
C THR A 3 -21.91 4.49 8.54
N ASP A 4 -20.79 3.93 8.11
CA ASP A 4 -20.47 3.79 6.70
C ASP A 4 -21.30 2.65 6.11
N THR A 5 -22.28 3.00 5.28
CA THR A 5 -22.98 2.05 4.42
C THR A 5 -21.96 1.41 3.50
N GLY A 6 -21.73 0.10 3.64
CA GLY A 6 -20.72 -0.63 2.89
C GLY A 6 -20.83 -0.41 1.38
N HIS A 7 -19.69 -0.28 0.71
CA HIS A 7 -19.62 -0.17 -0.74
C HIS A 7 -20.01 -1.53 -1.38
N VAL A 8 -20.96 -1.51 -2.31
CA VAL A 8 -21.36 -2.72 -3.04
C VAL A 8 -20.39 -2.95 -4.19
N PHE A 9 -19.67 -4.06 -4.15
CA PHE A 9 -18.82 -4.52 -5.25
C PHE A 9 -19.55 -5.60 -6.05
N LYS A 10 -19.50 -5.51 -7.38
CA LYS A 10 -20.10 -6.51 -8.27
C LYS A 10 -19.05 -7.20 -9.13
N LEU A 11 -19.24 -8.51 -9.35
CA LEU A 11 -18.35 -9.30 -10.19
C LEU A 11 -18.30 -8.78 -11.65
N GLU A 12 -19.43 -8.28 -12.16
CA GLU A 12 -19.53 -7.73 -13.52
C GLU A 12 -18.70 -6.45 -13.74
N ASP A 13 -18.40 -5.73 -12.65
CA ASP A 13 -17.60 -4.50 -12.67
C ASP A 13 -16.09 -4.77 -12.57
N TYR A 14 -15.68 -6.05 -12.48
CA TYR A 14 -14.27 -6.42 -12.42
C TYR A 14 -13.50 -5.86 -13.63
N ARG A 15 -12.40 -5.19 -13.34
CA ARG A 15 -11.40 -4.78 -14.32
C ARG A 15 -10.01 -5.13 -13.81
N PRO A 16 -9.10 -5.61 -14.67
CA PRO A 16 -7.69 -5.79 -14.30
C PRO A 16 -7.11 -4.48 -13.79
N SER A 17 -6.20 -4.55 -12.82
CA SER A 17 -5.43 -3.38 -12.39
C SER A 17 -4.61 -2.78 -13.55
N ASP A 18 -4.57 -1.46 -13.63
CA ASP A 18 -3.75 -0.69 -14.58
C ASP A 18 -2.24 -0.90 -14.35
N TYR A 19 -1.88 -1.21 -13.11
CA TYR A 19 -0.51 -1.44 -12.67
C TYR A 19 -0.33 -2.85 -12.08
N LEU A 20 0.89 -3.35 -12.17
CA LEU A 20 1.38 -4.58 -11.55
C LEU A 20 2.48 -4.22 -10.55
N ILE A 21 2.70 -5.10 -9.58
CA ILE A 21 3.83 -5.00 -8.64
C ILE A 21 4.56 -6.35 -8.63
N PRO A 22 5.42 -6.64 -9.63
CA PRO A 22 6.09 -7.94 -9.73
C PRO A 22 7.07 -8.26 -8.58
N ARG A 23 7.56 -7.25 -7.85
CA ARG A 23 8.48 -7.43 -6.71
C ARG A 23 8.17 -6.46 -5.58
N THR A 24 8.23 -6.98 -4.36
CA THR A 24 8.01 -6.25 -3.12
C THR A 24 9.14 -6.60 -2.15
N SER A 25 9.92 -5.62 -1.72
CA SER A 25 10.86 -5.79 -0.61
C SER A 25 10.37 -5.02 0.61
N LEU A 26 10.36 -5.67 1.77
CA LEU A 26 9.88 -5.10 3.03
C LEU A 26 10.95 -5.15 4.11
N ASP A 27 11.24 -4.00 4.72
CA ASP A 27 12.03 -3.89 5.94
C ASP A 27 11.13 -3.47 7.10
N PHE A 28 11.13 -4.27 8.17
CA PHE A 28 10.36 -4.00 9.37
C PHE A 28 11.27 -3.65 10.54
N ARG A 29 11.14 -2.42 11.04
CA ARG A 29 11.73 -2.02 12.33
C ARG A 29 10.65 -2.09 13.40
N LEU A 30 10.53 -3.26 14.01
CA LEU A 30 9.47 -3.57 14.97
C LEU A 30 9.57 -2.70 16.23
N SER A 31 8.45 -2.07 16.55
CA SER A 31 8.21 -1.35 17.78
C SER A 31 6.72 -1.50 18.16
N PRO A 32 6.38 -1.67 19.44
CA PRO A 32 5.00 -1.85 19.85
C PRO A 32 4.08 -0.71 19.41
N ASP A 33 4.57 0.53 19.46
CA ASP A 33 3.76 1.73 19.28
C ASP A 33 4.13 2.54 18.02
N ALA A 34 5.26 2.22 17.38
CA ALA A 34 5.76 2.94 16.21
C ALA A 34 6.64 2.03 15.33
N THR A 35 6.08 0.90 14.89
CA THR A 35 6.76 0.05 13.89
C THR A 35 6.91 0.83 12.60
N ARG A 36 8.14 0.89 12.08
CA ARG A 36 8.41 1.46 10.75
C ARG A 36 8.48 0.36 9.71
N VAL A 37 7.80 0.57 8.60
CA VAL A 37 7.81 -0.33 7.46
C VAL A 37 8.38 0.45 6.28
N THR A 38 9.49 -0.03 5.72
CA THR A 38 9.97 0.45 4.42
C THR A 38 9.57 -0.58 3.37
N ALA A 39 8.77 -0.15 2.40
CA ALA A 39 8.39 -0.96 1.26
C ALA A 39 9.06 -0.44 -0.01
N VAL A 40 9.79 -1.29 -0.71
CA VAL A 40 10.37 -1.01 -2.02
C VAL A 40 9.63 -1.86 -3.05
N LEU A 41 8.86 -1.20 -3.90
CA LEU A 41 7.96 -1.82 -4.87
C LEU A 41 8.53 -1.61 -6.27
N THR A 42 8.68 -2.69 -7.04
CA THR A 42 8.84 -2.55 -8.49
C THR A 42 7.46 -2.39 -9.09
N VAL A 43 7.10 -1.19 -9.52
CA VAL A 43 5.80 -0.92 -10.16
C VAL A 43 5.92 -1.05 -11.66
N GLU A 44 4.94 -1.68 -12.30
CA GLU A 44 4.88 -1.85 -13.75
C GLU A 44 3.52 -1.48 -14.33
N ARG A 45 3.47 -0.48 -15.20
CA ARG A 45 2.27 -0.13 -15.95
C ARG A 45 1.97 -1.19 -17.01
N ARG A 46 0.72 -1.67 -17.06
CA ARG A 46 0.28 -2.65 -18.08
C ARG A 46 0.38 -2.09 -19.49
N GLN A 47 0.50 -2.99 -20.46
CA GLN A 47 0.48 -2.64 -21.87
C GLN A 47 -0.91 -2.11 -22.25
N GLY A 48 -0.95 -1.01 -22.99
CA GLY A 48 -2.21 -0.37 -23.43
C GLY A 48 -2.80 0.64 -22.44
N VAL A 49 -2.28 0.71 -21.21
CA VAL A 49 -2.65 1.76 -20.24
C VAL A 49 -1.94 3.06 -20.61
N ALA A 50 -2.62 4.20 -20.54
CA ALA A 50 -2.05 5.51 -20.88
C ALA A 50 -0.95 5.92 -19.89
N ALA A 51 0.05 6.70 -20.35
CA ALA A 51 1.12 7.19 -19.47
C ALA A 51 0.63 8.20 -18.43
N SER A 52 -0.53 8.81 -18.67
CA SER A 52 -1.21 9.74 -17.77
C SER A 52 -2.12 9.07 -16.74
N THR A 53 -2.24 7.74 -16.75
CA THR A 53 -3.05 7.03 -15.75
C THR A 53 -2.40 7.16 -14.38
N GLN A 54 -3.10 7.74 -13.42
CA GLN A 54 -2.61 7.85 -12.04
C GLN A 54 -2.35 6.49 -11.41
N LEU A 55 -1.39 6.41 -10.49
CA LEU A 55 -1.21 5.25 -9.61
C LEU A 55 -1.96 5.51 -8.31
N ALA A 56 -2.92 4.65 -7.97
CA ALA A 56 -3.63 4.68 -6.69
C ALA A 56 -3.36 3.38 -5.94
N LEU A 57 -2.93 3.51 -4.68
CA LEU A 57 -2.61 2.41 -3.78
C LEU A 57 -3.52 2.49 -2.55
N ASP A 58 -4.02 1.34 -2.12
CA ASP A 58 -4.88 1.19 -0.96
C ASP A 58 -4.07 1.30 0.33
N GLY A 59 -4.61 2.00 1.31
CA GLY A 59 -4.15 2.05 2.70
C GLY A 59 -5.30 1.80 3.65
N ASP A 60 -5.02 1.65 4.94
CA ASP A 60 -6.03 1.72 6.00
C ASP A 60 -5.36 2.06 7.32
N GLY A 61 -5.64 3.27 7.82
CA GLY A 61 -5.07 3.77 9.08
C GLY A 61 -3.55 3.98 9.07
N LEU A 62 -2.96 4.20 7.89
CA LEU A 62 -1.51 4.39 7.75
C LEU A 62 -1.07 5.81 8.08
N LYS A 63 0.13 5.95 8.65
CA LYS A 63 0.85 7.21 8.70
C LYS A 63 2.01 7.16 7.70
N LEU A 64 1.89 7.90 6.60
CA LEU A 64 2.95 8.04 5.61
C LEU A 64 4.07 8.92 6.15
N LEU A 65 5.32 8.46 6.02
CA LEU A 65 6.52 9.21 6.40
C LEU A 65 7.30 9.72 5.20
N SER A 66 7.43 8.91 4.13
CA SER A 66 8.05 9.36 2.89
C SER A 66 7.63 8.53 1.69
N VAL A 67 7.69 9.14 0.50
CA VAL A 67 7.54 8.51 -0.80
C VAL A 67 8.74 8.89 -1.65
N ALA A 68 9.32 7.93 -2.35
CA ALA A 68 10.36 8.20 -3.34
C ALA A 68 10.13 7.34 -4.58
N ILE A 69 10.47 7.90 -5.74
CA ILE A 69 10.45 7.22 -7.02
C ILE A 69 11.85 7.21 -7.61
N ASP A 70 12.35 6.03 -7.99
CA ASP A 70 13.69 5.85 -8.56
C ASP A 70 14.80 6.54 -7.72
N GLY A 71 14.68 6.43 -6.40
CA GLY A 71 15.60 7.04 -5.43
C GLY A 71 15.39 8.53 -5.15
N GLN A 72 14.47 9.21 -5.84
CA GLN A 72 14.17 10.63 -5.63
C GLN A 72 12.94 10.79 -4.74
N VAL A 73 13.08 11.49 -3.62
CA VAL A 73 11.96 11.80 -2.72
C VAL A 73 10.96 12.71 -3.43
N LEU A 74 9.70 12.31 -3.45
CA LEU A 74 8.62 13.13 -4.00
C LEU A 74 8.25 14.24 -3.00
N PRO A 75 8.08 15.49 -3.45
CA PRO A 75 7.49 16.53 -2.62
C PRO A 75 5.99 16.26 -2.40
N GLU A 76 5.45 16.76 -1.29
CA GLU A 76 4.03 16.57 -0.94
C GLU A 76 3.04 17.10 -2.00
N ALA A 77 3.48 18.03 -2.87
CA ALA A 77 2.66 18.54 -3.97
C ALA A 77 2.44 17.52 -5.11
N ASP A 78 3.30 16.49 -5.20
CA ASP A 78 3.31 15.53 -6.32
C ASP A 78 2.52 14.25 -6.01
N TYR A 79 1.94 14.15 -4.81
CA TYR A 79 1.07 13.04 -4.42
C TYR A 79 -0.05 13.50 -3.49
N GLN A 80 -1.09 12.68 -3.36
CA GLN A 80 -2.13 12.85 -2.35
C GLN A 80 -2.11 11.63 -1.44
N ALA A 81 -1.90 11.85 -0.15
CA ALA A 81 -1.86 10.78 0.84
C ALA A 81 -2.90 11.02 1.92
N THR A 82 -3.73 10.01 2.14
CA THR A 82 -4.62 9.87 3.30
C THR A 82 -4.26 8.58 4.03
N PRO A 83 -4.79 8.34 5.25
CA PRO A 83 -4.59 7.06 5.91
C PRO A 83 -5.07 5.85 5.09
N ASP A 84 -6.05 6.07 4.20
CA ASP A 84 -6.74 5.02 3.45
C ASP A 84 -6.29 4.92 1.98
N GLN A 85 -5.52 5.88 1.47
CA GLN A 85 -5.08 5.86 0.07
C GLN A 85 -3.83 6.71 -0.18
N LEU A 86 -2.99 6.24 -1.11
CA LEU A 86 -1.92 7.04 -1.71
C LEU A 86 -2.15 7.14 -3.22
N ILE A 87 -2.28 8.36 -3.73
CA ILE A 87 -2.44 8.66 -5.16
C ILE A 87 -1.20 9.42 -5.65
N ILE A 88 -0.58 8.93 -6.72
CA ILE A 88 0.43 9.64 -7.51
C ILE A 88 -0.24 10.03 -8.83
N PRO A 89 -0.68 11.30 -9.00
CA PRO A 89 -1.45 11.72 -10.17
C PRO A 89 -0.69 11.63 -11.49
N THR A 90 0.62 11.86 -11.46
CA THR A 90 1.49 11.84 -12.63
C THR A 90 2.71 10.94 -12.38
N PRO A 91 2.54 9.60 -12.42
CA PRO A 91 3.65 8.67 -12.24
C PRO A 91 4.64 8.78 -13.42
N PRO A 92 5.86 8.23 -13.28
CA PRO A 92 6.85 8.23 -14.36
C PRO A 92 6.30 7.72 -15.69
N ALA A 93 6.71 8.38 -16.78
CA ALA A 93 6.34 7.93 -18.13
C ALA A 93 6.92 6.54 -18.46
N ALA A 94 8.06 6.19 -17.85
CA ALA A 94 8.65 4.87 -17.93
C ALA A 94 7.65 3.79 -17.50
N ARG A 95 7.64 2.65 -18.22
CA ARG A 95 6.70 1.57 -17.91
C ARG A 95 6.98 0.88 -16.57
N ARG A 96 8.23 0.91 -16.11
CA ARG A 96 8.66 0.33 -14.85
C ARG A 96 9.45 1.36 -14.08
N PHE A 97 9.23 1.43 -12.77
CA PHE A 97 9.95 2.30 -11.85
C PHE A 97 9.94 1.68 -10.45
N GLU A 98 10.87 2.11 -9.62
CA GLU A 98 10.89 1.77 -8.20
C GLU A 98 10.07 2.79 -7.42
N LEU A 99 9.17 2.32 -6.57
CA LEU A 99 8.45 3.13 -5.59
C LEU A 99 8.87 2.70 -4.19
N ARG A 100 9.52 3.61 -3.46
CA ARG A 100 9.87 3.41 -2.05
C ARG A 100 8.89 4.16 -1.17
N LEU A 101 8.32 3.47 -0.21
CA LEU A 101 7.42 4.00 0.80
C LEU A 101 8.01 3.78 2.19
N GLU A 102 7.85 4.75 3.07
CA GLU A 102 8.06 4.55 4.50
C GLU A 102 6.77 4.89 5.24
N THR A 103 6.23 3.92 6.00
CA THR A 103 5.03 4.07 6.81
C THR A 103 5.33 3.77 8.27
N GLU A 104 4.53 4.34 9.16
CA GLU A 104 4.55 4.07 10.59
C GLU A 104 3.19 3.52 11.03
N ILE A 105 3.21 2.44 11.80
CA ILE A 105 2.04 1.77 12.35
C ILE A 105 2.24 1.43 13.83
N ALA A 106 1.15 1.29 14.59
CA ALA A 106 1.16 0.99 16.03
C ALA A 106 0.52 -0.37 16.33
N PRO A 107 1.28 -1.48 16.29
CA PRO A 107 0.75 -2.84 16.50
C PRO A 107 0.06 -3.07 17.85
N SER A 108 0.51 -2.41 18.93
CA SER A 108 -0.09 -2.55 20.27
C SER A 108 -1.51 -2.01 20.35
N SER A 109 -1.82 -0.96 19.58
CA SER A 109 -3.15 -0.33 19.56
C SER A 109 -4.06 -0.88 18.45
N ASN A 110 -3.62 -1.90 17.72
CA ASN A 110 -4.39 -2.48 16.62
C ASN A 110 -5.40 -3.52 17.12
N GLU A 111 -6.55 -3.03 17.57
CA GLU A 111 -7.65 -3.87 18.10
C GLU A 111 -8.44 -4.60 16.99
N ALA A 112 -8.21 -4.26 15.72
CA ALA A 112 -8.88 -4.91 14.59
C ALA A 112 -8.36 -6.33 14.30
N LEU A 113 -7.19 -6.69 14.84
CA LEU A 113 -6.51 -7.98 14.60
C LEU A 113 -6.29 -8.28 13.10
N MET A 114 -6.14 -7.22 12.30
CA MET A 114 -5.85 -7.25 10.86
C MET A 114 -4.64 -6.38 10.54
N GLY A 115 -3.84 -6.76 9.54
CA GLY A 115 -2.50 -6.20 9.33
C GLY A 115 -1.53 -6.71 10.39
N LEU A 116 -0.57 -5.88 10.80
CA LEU A 116 0.38 -6.19 11.88
C LEU A 116 -0.21 -5.78 13.25
N TYR A 117 -0.25 -6.70 14.21
CA TYR A 117 -0.77 -6.45 15.56
C TYR A 117 0.01 -7.25 16.61
N ARG A 118 -0.29 -7.01 17.89
CA ARG A 118 0.28 -7.78 19.01
C ARG A 118 -0.76 -8.67 19.66
N SER A 119 -0.40 -9.92 19.91
CA SER A 119 -1.18 -10.86 20.72
C SER A 119 -0.25 -11.55 21.71
N ASN A 120 -0.55 -11.45 23.01
CA ASN A 120 0.31 -11.98 24.09
C ASN A 120 1.79 -11.60 23.93
N ASN A 121 2.06 -10.32 23.66
CA ASN A 121 3.39 -9.76 23.38
C ASN A 121 4.10 -10.27 22.11
N VAL A 122 3.49 -11.13 21.32
CA VAL A 122 4.00 -11.62 20.03
C VAL A 122 3.47 -10.76 18.88
N TYR A 123 4.32 -10.46 17.89
CA TYR A 123 3.90 -9.81 16.64
C TYR A 123 3.26 -10.83 15.71
N CYS A 124 2.04 -10.55 15.27
CA CYS A 124 1.28 -11.42 14.37
C CYS A 124 0.77 -10.60 13.18
N THR A 125 0.52 -11.27 12.07
CA THR A 125 -0.10 -10.66 10.88
C THR A 125 -1.34 -11.42 10.46
N GLN A 126 -2.38 -10.70 10.04
CA GLN A 126 -3.54 -11.25 9.34
C GLN A 126 -3.83 -10.38 8.12
N CYS A 127 -3.58 -10.90 6.92
CA CYS A 127 -3.68 -10.12 5.69
C CYS A 127 -4.94 -10.42 4.87
N GLU A 128 -5.59 -11.57 5.05
CA GLU A 128 -6.83 -11.87 4.32
C GLU A 128 -8.04 -11.18 4.97
N ALA A 129 -8.96 -10.57 4.22
CA ALA A 129 -8.94 -10.39 2.76
C ALA A 129 -8.17 -9.15 2.28
N GLU A 130 -8.15 -8.09 3.10
CA GLU A 130 -7.63 -6.75 2.75
C GLU A 130 -6.84 -6.15 3.94
N GLY A 131 -6.09 -6.99 4.64
CA GLY A 131 -5.31 -6.61 5.81
C GLY A 131 -3.90 -6.11 5.46
N PHE A 132 -3.40 -6.35 4.24
CA PHE A 132 -2.04 -5.92 3.88
C PHE A 132 -1.93 -4.40 3.72
N ARG A 133 -3.00 -3.72 3.25
CA ARG A 133 -3.10 -2.26 3.22
C ARG A 133 -3.03 -1.58 4.60
N ARG A 134 -3.14 -2.34 5.71
CA ARG A 134 -2.91 -1.87 7.09
C ARG A 134 -1.44 -1.92 7.52
N ILE A 135 -0.53 -2.34 6.63
CA ILE A 135 0.91 -2.41 6.87
C ILE A 135 1.65 -1.34 6.07
N THR A 136 1.39 -1.26 4.76
CA THR A 136 1.93 -0.26 3.84
C THR A 136 0.95 -0.06 2.68
N TYR A 137 1.05 1.07 1.97
CA TYR A 137 0.23 1.27 0.78
C TYR A 137 0.55 0.23 -0.30
N PHE A 138 -0.48 -0.37 -0.90
CA PHE A 138 -0.31 -1.43 -1.90
C PHE A 138 -1.52 -1.54 -2.85
N LEU A 139 -1.39 -2.30 -3.96
CA LEU A 139 -2.55 -2.74 -4.72
C LEU A 139 -3.11 -4.01 -4.05
N ASP A 140 -3.91 -3.83 -3.00
CA ASP A 140 -4.28 -4.91 -2.07
C ASP A 140 -5.47 -5.72 -2.61
N ARG A 141 -5.22 -6.41 -3.72
CA ARG A 141 -6.17 -7.23 -4.47
C ARG A 141 -5.50 -8.52 -4.97
N PRO A 142 -6.23 -9.66 -5.01
CA PRO A 142 -5.63 -10.99 -5.18
C PRO A 142 -5.07 -11.28 -6.58
N ASP A 143 -5.43 -10.51 -7.60
CA ASP A 143 -4.91 -10.63 -8.96
C ASP A 143 -3.60 -9.85 -9.20
N VAL A 144 -3.08 -9.16 -8.18
CA VAL A 144 -1.74 -8.55 -8.19
C VAL A 144 -0.76 -9.47 -7.46
N LEU A 145 0.03 -10.20 -8.25
CA LEU A 145 1.02 -11.14 -7.74
C LEU A 145 2.41 -10.50 -7.68
N SER A 146 3.11 -10.70 -6.56
CA SER A 146 4.45 -10.18 -6.30
C SER A 146 5.36 -11.25 -5.70
N VAL A 147 6.66 -11.17 -5.97
CA VAL A 147 7.69 -11.89 -5.22
C VAL A 147 8.13 -11.03 -4.05
N TYR A 148 8.10 -11.60 -2.83
CA TYR A 148 8.41 -10.91 -1.58
C TYR A 148 9.83 -11.19 -1.09
N THR A 149 10.48 -10.18 -0.50
CA THR A 149 11.76 -10.28 0.23
C THR A 149 11.70 -9.48 1.50
#